data_AF-A0AAE1SZP9-F1
#
_entry.id   AF-A0AAE1SZP9-F1
#
_cell.length_a   1.000
_cell.length_b   1.000
_cell.length_c   1.000
_cell.angle_alpha   90.00
_cell.angle_beta   90.00
_cell.angle_gamma   90.00
#
_symmetry.space_group_name_H-M   'P 1'
#
loop_
_entity.id
_entity.type
_entity.pdbx_description
1 polymer ?
#
loop_
_entity_poly.entity_id
_entity_poly.type
_entity_poly.pdbx_seq_one_letter_code
_entity_poly.pdbx_strand_id
1 'polypeptide(L)'
;MGALGYASLKPSLAKSVDTVDSRPSEMGQVAALRNGEVLGPQTVLKSDHCPDCQHPGLPEILEGAPNFREIPGFPVYGVANPIVSGIRSVIQRVGSSKGGRPVFWHNMREEPVIYINGKPFVLREVERPYKNMLEYTV
;
A
#
# COMPACT_ATOMS: atom_id res chain seq x y z
N MET A 1 -20.47 8.56 1.70
CA MET A 1 -20.35 8.99 0.29
C MET A 1 -19.73 7.83 -0.46
N GLY A 2 -20.54 7.06 -1.19
CA GLY A 2 -20.10 5.84 -1.86
C GLY A 2 -19.28 6.14 -3.11
N ALA A 3 -18.33 5.25 -3.43
CA ALA A 3 -17.62 5.24 -4.70
C ALA A 3 -18.63 5.43 -5.85
N LEU A 4 -18.35 6.42 -6.68
CA LEU A 4 -19.25 7.00 -7.65
C LEU A 4 -19.85 5.93 -8.58
N GLY A 5 -21.19 5.87 -8.61
CA GLY A 5 -21.93 5.70 -9.86
C GLY A 5 -22.03 4.33 -10.52
N TYR A 6 -21.56 3.24 -9.93
CA TYR A 6 -21.75 1.91 -10.52
C TYR A 6 -23.03 1.24 -10.00
N ALA A 7 -23.97 0.95 -10.91
CA ALA A 7 -25.13 0.14 -10.61
C ALA A 7 -24.67 -1.22 -10.06
N SER A 8 -25.16 -1.57 -8.88
CA SER A 8 -24.92 -2.88 -8.26
C SER A 8 -25.35 -3.97 -9.25
N LEU A 9 -24.39 -4.62 -9.90
CA LEU A 9 -24.66 -5.85 -10.64
C LEU A 9 -25.15 -6.86 -9.61
N LYS A 10 -26.45 -7.14 -9.62
CA LYS A 10 -27.04 -8.20 -8.80
C LYS A 10 -26.28 -9.49 -9.11
N PRO A 11 -25.66 -10.15 -8.12
CA PRO A 11 -25.10 -11.46 -8.35
C PRO A 11 -26.25 -12.36 -8.78
N SER A 12 -26.16 -12.96 -9.97
CA SER A 12 -27.09 -14.02 -10.34
C SER A 12 -26.87 -15.17 -9.36
N LEU A 13 -27.92 -15.49 -8.60
CA LEU A 13 -27.97 -16.67 -7.72
C LEU A 13 -27.98 -17.94 -8.58
N ALA A 14 -26.82 -18.31 -9.13
CA ALA A 14 -26.59 -19.66 -9.60
C ALA A 14 -26.39 -20.54 -8.36
N LYS A 15 -27.37 -21.43 -8.12
CA LYS A 15 -27.30 -22.47 -7.08
C LYS A 15 -26.01 -23.28 -7.24
N SER A 16 -25.17 -23.35 -6.20
CA SER A 16 -24.14 -24.38 -6.10
C SER A 16 -24.47 -25.35 -4.97
N VAL A 17 -24.59 -26.61 -5.37
CA VAL A 17 -24.71 -27.81 -4.55
C VAL A 17 -23.54 -27.90 -3.57
N ASP A 18 -23.84 -28.36 -2.36
CA ASP A 18 -22.87 -28.66 -1.30
C ASP A 18 -21.75 -29.57 -1.83
N THR A 19 -20.51 -29.10 -1.79
CA THR A 19 -19.35 -29.98 -1.86
C THR A 19 -18.33 -29.47 -0.86
N VAL A 20 -18.05 -30.32 0.13
CA VAL A 20 -17.05 -30.16 1.17
C VAL A 20 -15.68 -30.17 0.50
N ASP A 21 -15.23 -29.01 0.05
CA ASP A 21 -13.84 -28.80 -0.34
C ASP A 21 -13.47 -27.38 0.02
N SER A 22 -12.65 -27.23 1.06
CA SER A 22 -12.22 -25.98 1.69
C SER A 22 -11.27 -25.20 0.78
N ARG A 23 -11.72 -24.85 -0.42
CA ARG A 23 -11.11 -23.86 -1.28
C ARG A 23 -11.67 -22.49 -0.89
N PRO A 24 -10.84 -21.44 -0.77
CA PRO A 24 -11.39 -20.09 -0.70
C PRO A 24 -12.32 -19.94 -1.90
N SER A 25 -13.54 -19.46 -1.67
CA SER A 25 -14.47 -19.13 -2.73
C SER A 25 -13.75 -18.39 -3.86
N GLU A 26 -14.16 -18.63 -5.09
CA GLU A 26 -13.59 -17.98 -6.27
C GLU A 26 -13.41 -16.49 -5.98
N MET A 27 -12.20 -15.96 -6.15
CA MET A 27 -11.83 -14.62 -5.65
C MET A 27 -12.81 -13.52 -6.13
N GLY A 28 -13.42 -13.71 -7.31
CA GLY A 28 -14.48 -12.84 -7.82
C GLY A 28 -15.74 -12.85 -6.96
N GLN A 29 -16.18 -14.00 -6.45
CA GLN A 29 -17.32 -14.11 -5.54
C GLN A 29 -16.99 -13.49 -4.17
N VAL A 30 -15.79 -13.74 -3.64
CA VAL A 30 -15.33 -13.11 -2.39
C VAL A 30 -15.33 -11.60 -2.53
N ALA A 31 -14.74 -11.08 -3.60
CA ALA A 31 -14.69 -9.64 -3.87
C ALA A 31 -16.12 -9.07 -4.00
N ALA A 32 -16.97 -9.69 -4.82
CA ALA A 32 -18.35 -9.24 -5.05
C ALA A 32 -19.19 -9.12 -3.77
N LEU A 33 -18.91 -9.97 -2.77
CA LEU A 33 -19.63 -10.00 -1.49
C LEU A 33 -19.02 -9.10 -0.40
N ARG A 34 -17.86 -8.46 -0.65
CA ARG A 34 -17.25 -7.55 0.33
C ARG A 34 -18.19 -6.38 0.62
N ASN A 35 -18.31 -6.03 1.90
CA ASN A 35 -19.01 -4.85 2.36
C ASN A 35 -18.03 -3.91 3.11
N GLY A 36 -18.36 -2.63 3.16
CA GLY A 36 -17.53 -1.59 3.78
C GLY A 36 -17.02 -0.55 2.79
N GLU A 37 -16.43 0.53 3.34
CA GLU A 37 -16.06 1.73 2.58
C GLU A 37 -14.67 1.66 1.95
N VAL A 38 -13.80 0.78 2.45
CA VAL A 38 -12.39 0.70 2.05
C VAL A 38 -12.18 -0.41 1.02
N LEU A 39 -12.21 -1.69 1.44
CA LEU A 39 -11.99 -2.82 0.53
C LEU A 39 -13.32 -3.37 -0.02
N GLY A 40 -14.04 -2.53 -0.77
CA GLY A 40 -15.32 -2.89 -1.39
C GLY A 40 -15.19 -3.77 -2.65
N PRO A 41 -16.33 -4.15 -3.27
CA PRO A 41 -16.37 -5.11 -4.38
C PRO A 41 -15.53 -4.80 -5.61
N GLN A 42 -15.35 -3.52 -5.92
CA GLN A 42 -14.62 -3.06 -7.12
C GLN A 42 -13.21 -2.53 -6.78
N THR A 43 -12.67 -2.92 -5.63
CA THR A 43 -11.36 -2.46 -5.16
C THR A 43 -10.37 -3.61 -5.01
N VAL A 44 -9.10 -3.27 -5.17
CA VAL A 44 -7.96 -4.19 -5.03
C VAL A 44 -6.86 -3.53 -4.23
N LEU A 45 -6.08 -4.34 -3.51
CA LEU A 45 -4.83 -3.91 -2.91
C LEU A 45 -3.71 -4.19 -3.90
N LYS A 46 -3.13 -3.13 -4.47
CA LYS A 46 -1.98 -3.21 -5.34
C LYS A 46 -0.71 -3.16 -4.49
N SER A 47 0.23 -4.07 -4.75
CA SER A 47 1.57 -3.97 -4.18
C SER A 47 2.18 -2.62 -4.53
N ASP A 48 2.59 -1.89 -3.51
CA ASP A 48 3.20 -0.57 -3.70
C ASP A 48 4.74 -0.64 -3.78
N HIS A 49 5.29 -1.84 -3.62
CA HIS A 49 6.70 -2.08 -3.88
C HIS A 49 6.98 -2.02 -5.39
N CYS A 50 7.90 -1.15 -5.81
CA CYS A 50 8.45 -1.10 -7.16
C CYS A 50 9.92 -1.59 -7.13
N PRO A 51 10.21 -2.86 -7.44
CA PRO A 51 11.57 -3.40 -7.45
C PRO A 51 12.51 -2.65 -8.41
N ASP A 52 12.00 -2.32 -9.60
CA ASP A 52 12.81 -1.76 -10.69
C ASP A 52 13.06 -0.24 -10.54
N CYS A 53 12.43 0.39 -9.55
CA CYS A 53 12.56 1.83 -9.29
C CYS A 53 13.72 2.17 -8.33
N GLN A 54 14.58 1.20 -7.99
CA GLN A 54 15.72 1.44 -7.10
C GLN A 54 16.90 2.04 -7.87
N HIS A 55 17.52 3.07 -7.32
CA HIS A 55 18.71 3.68 -7.90
C HIS A 55 19.97 3.01 -7.33
N PRO A 56 20.67 2.13 -8.09
CA PRO A 56 21.77 1.33 -7.55
C PRO A 56 23.01 2.16 -7.20
N GLY A 57 23.17 3.35 -7.80
CA GLY A 57 24.31 4.24 -7.56
C GLY A 57 24.17 5.17 -6.35
N LEU A 58 23.32 4.82 -5.37
CA LEU A 58 23.19 5.65 -4.16
C LEU A 58 24.35 5.42 -3.19
N PRO A 59 24.81 6.47 -2.47
CA PRO A 59 25.91 6.33 -1.51
C PRO A 59 25.61 5.36 -0.36
N GLU A 60 24.34 5.22 0.01
CA GLU A 60 23.88 4.36 1.09
C GLU A 60 22.68 3.55 0.60
N ILE A 61 22.76 2.23 0.77
CA ILE A 61 21.66 1.30 0.50
C ILE A 61 21.21 0.74 1.83
N LEU A 62 19.95 0.96 2.16
CA LEU A 62 19.34 0.46 3.39
C LEU A 62 18.27 -0.57 3.05
N GLU A 63 18.44 -1.79 3.56
CA GLU A 63 17.56 -2.92 3.22
C GLU A 63 16.10 -2.61 3.59
N GLY A 64 15.19 -2.83 2.63
CA GLY A 64 13.77 -2.57 2.81
C GLY A 64 13.39 -1.08 2.81
N ALA A 65 14.35 -0.17 2.64
CA ALA A 65 14.18 1.28 2.60
C ALA A 65 14.74 1.84 1.27
N PRO A 66 14.01 1.61 0.16
CA PRO A 66 14.50 1.93 -1.16
C PRO A 66 14.76 3.43 -1.30
N ASN A 67 15.77 3.77 -2.10
CA ASN A 67 16.12 5.16 -2.42
C ASN A 67 16.33 6.08 -1.21
N PHE A 68 16.85 5.55 -0.11
CA PHE A 68 17.21 6.33 1.08
C PHE A 68 18.28 7.40 0.75
N ARG A 69 18.08 8.62 1.25
CA ARG A 69 18.95 9.79 1.04
C ARG A 69 19.03 10.65 2.28
N GLU A 70 20.19 11.24 2.51
CA GLU A 70 20.46 12.25 3.55
C GLU A 70 20.83 13.57 2.87
N ILE A 71 20.39 14.70 3.42
CA ILE A 71 20.81 16.03 2.99
C ILE A 71 22.07 16.44 3.76
N PRO A 72 23.23 16.63 3.10
CA PRO A 72 24.47 16.98 3.78
C PRO A 72 24.32 18.26 4.62
N GLY A 73 24.70 18.19 5.90
CA GLY A 73 24.66 19.33 6.82
C GLY A 73 23.31 19.60 7.49
N PHE A 74 22.25 18.85 7.16
CA PHE A 74 20.92 19.02 7.74
C PHE A 74 20.35 17.68 8.25
N PRO A 75 19.60 17.65 9.36
CA PRO A 75 18.96 16.42 9.87
C PRO A 75 17.68 16.11 9.07
N VAL A 76 17.78 16.09 7.74
CA VAL A 76 16.68 15.87 6.80
C VAL A 76 17.01 14.67 5.93
N TYR A 77 16.08 13.73 5.87
CA TYR A 77 16.22 12.45 5.21
C TYR A 77 15.02 12.19 4.31
N GLY A 78 15.22 11.43 3.24
CA GLY A 78 14.18 10.99 2.34
C GLY A 78 14.31 9.50 2.04
N VAL A 79 13.19 8.83 1.79
CA VAL A 79 13.15 7.41 1.40
C VAL A 79 11.94 7.19 0.48
N ALA A 80 12.07 6.30 -0.50
CA ALA A 80 10.90 5.79 -1.23
C ALA A 80 10.09 4.85 -0.33
N ASN A 81 8.99 4.26 -0.82
CA ASN A 81 8.07 3.56 0.06
C ASN A 81 8.71 2.30 0.72
N PRO A 82 8.95 2.30 2.04
CA PRO A 82 9.66 1.22 2.71
C PRO A 82 8.72 0.11 3.18
N ILE A 83 9.26 -1.09 3.37
CA ILE A 83 8.62 -2.13 4.17
C ILE A 83 8.77 -1.81 5.67
N VAL A 84 8.00 -2.47 6.54
CA VAL A 84 8.01 -2.15 7.98
C VAL A 84 9.40 -2.31 8.61
N SER A 85 10.18 -3.34 8.24
CA SER A 85 11.57 -3.46 8.72
C SER A 85 12.46 -2.33 8.20
N GLY A 86 12.26 -1.87 6.96
CA GLY A 86 12.94 -0.71 6.40
C GLY A 86 12.66 0.58 7.17
N ILE A 87 11.41 0.81 7.61
CA ILE A 87 11.08 1.96 8.49
C ILE A 87 11.90 1.90 9.77
N ARG A 88 11.99 0.73 10.41
CA ARG A 88 12.79 0.53 11.63
C ARG A 88 14.26 0.79 11.38
N SER A 89 14.81 0.27 10.27
CA SER A 89 16.19 0.51 9.86
C SER A 89 16.46 2.01 9.67
N VAL A 90 15.54 2.74 9.02
CA VAL A 90 15.68 4.19 8.84
C VAL A 90 15.68 4.90 10.18
N ILE A 91 14.71 4.62 11.05
CA ILE A 91 14.62 5.23 12.39
C ILE A 91 15.88 4.96 13.21
N GLN A 92 16.41 3.73 13.16
CA GLN A 92 17.65 3.39 13.83
C GLN A 92 18.84 4.15 13.22
N ARG A 93 18.94 4.20 11.89
CA ARG A 93 20.03 4.88 11.17
C ARG A 93 20.07 6.39 11.42
N VAL A 94 18.90 7.03 11.50
CA VAL A 94 18.79 8.49 11.75
C VAL A 94 18.74 8.84 13.23
N GLY A 95 18.21 7.96 14.08
CA GLY A 95 18.14 8.16 15.53
C GLY A 95 19.47 7.88 16.25
N SER A 96 20.29 6.99 15.68
CA SER A 96 21.64 6.72 16.17
C SER A 96 22.63 7.85 15.84
N SER A 97 22.27 8.80 14.98
CA SER A 97 23.13 9.95 14.68
C SER A 97 23.05 10.97 15.83
N LYS A 98 24.05 10.91 16.71
CA LYS A 98 24.45 11.91 17.72
C LYS A 98 23.29 12.57 18.51
N GLY A 99 23.02 12.02 19.69
CA GLY A 99 22.29 12.73 20.76
C GLY A 99 20.81 12.39 20.92
N GLY A 100 20.31 11.32 20.28
CA GLY A 100 19.00 10.74 20.59
C GLY A 100 17.84 11.72 20.37
N ARG A 101 17.82 12.42 19.23
CA ARG A 101 16.75 13.38 18.93
C ARG A 101 15.47 12.65 18.50
N PRO A 102 14.29 13.20 18.82
CA PRO A 102 13.03 12.69 18.29
C PRO A 102 13.05 12.64 16.76
N VAL A 103 12.54 11.55 16.18
CA VAL A 103 12.39 11.39 14.73
C VAL A 103 10.95 11.70 14.36
N PHE A 104 10.76 12.70 13.50
CA PHE A 104 9.46 13.01 12.92
C PHE A 104 9.33 12.36 11.54
N TRP A 105 8.41 11.39 11.43
CA TRP A 105 8.14 10.70 10.18
C TRP A 105 6.92 11.31 9.47
N HIS A 106 7.17 12.03 8.38
CA HIS A 106 6.11 12.64 7.58
C HIS A 106 5.81 11.76 6.37
N ASN A 107 4.59 11.23 6.29
CA ASN A 107 4.11 10.58 5.07
C ASN A 107 3.51 11.65 4.14
N MET A 108 4.14 11.86 2.98
CA MET A 108 3.73 12.87 2.01
C MET A 108 2.74 12.35 0.96
N ARG A 109 2.22 11.12 1.13
CA ARG A 109 1.25 10.54 0.19
C ARG A 109 -0.14 11.09 0.42
N GLU A 110 -0.81 11.39 -0.68
CA GLU A 110 -2.22 11.76 -0.70
C GLU A 110 -3.12 10.57 -0.38
N GLU A 111 -2.75 9.37 -0.85
CA GLU A 111 -3.45 8.12 -0.58
C GLU A 111 -2.90 7.37 0.65
N PRO A 112 -3.74 6.60 1.37
CA PRO A 112 -3.28 5.80 2.49
C PRO A 112 -2.39 4.64 2.04
N VAL A 113 -1.41 4.29 2.87
CA VAL A 113 -0.59 3.08 2.72
C VAL A 113 -1.02 2.06 3.75
N ILE A 114 -1.23 0.82 3.30
CA ILE A 114 -1.62 -0.30 4.15
C ILE A 114 -0.46 -1.29 4.20
N TYR A 115 -0.11 -1.76 5.39
CA TYR A 115 0.90 -2.79 5.56
C TYR A 115 0.25 -4.15 5.86
N ILE A 116 0.52 -5.14 5.02
CA ILE A 116 0.08 -6.53 5.22
C ILE A 116 1.33 -7.40 5.28
N ASN A 117 1.50 -8.12 6.38
CA ASN A 117 2.70 -8.94 6.64
C ASN A 117 4.01 -8.16 6.40
N GLY A 118 4.04 -6.90 6.81
CA GLY A 118 5.19 -6.01 6.68
C GLY A 118 5.41 -5.38 5.30
N LYS A 119 4.66 -5.78 4.26
CA LYS A 119 4.77 -5.24 2.90
C LYS A 119 3.74 -4.13 2.65
N PRO A 120 4.09 -3.06 1.91
CA PRO A 120 3.18 -1.96 1.64
C PRO A 120 2.26 -2.23 0.45
N PHE A 121 1.02 -1.77 0.58
CA PHE A 121 -0.04 -1.84 -0.41
C PHE A 121 -0.79 -0.51 -0.49
N VAL A 122 -1.42 -0.28 -1.63
CA VAL A 122 -2.36 0.80 -1.84
C VAL A 122 -3.68 0.29 -2.38
N LEU A 123 -4.75 0.96 -1.98
CA LEU A 123 -6.09 0.66 -2.46
C LEU A 123 -6.29 1.29 -3.84
N ARG A 124 -6.82 0.50 -4.78
CA ARG A 124 -7.10 0.93 -6.15
C ARG A 124 -8.44 0.39 -6.61
N GLU A 125 -9.02 1.02 -7.61
CA GLU A 125 -10.10 0.42 -8.40
C GLU A 125 -9.54 -0.68 -9.30
N VAL A 126 -10.28 -1.77 -9.44
CA VAL A 126 -9.89 -2.89 -10.32
C VAL A 126 -9.77 -2.44 -11.78
N GLU A 127 -10.68 -1.58 -12.24
CA GLU A 127 -10.70 -1.10 -13.63
C GLU A 127 -9.57 -0.10 -13.93
N ARG A 128 -9.05 0.59 -12.90
CA ARG A 128 -8.07 1.67 -13.05
C ARG A 128 -6.95 1.56 -12.01
N PRO A 129 -6.15 0.47 -12.02
CA PRO A 129 -5.19 0.16 -10.95
C PRO A 129 -3.98 1.10 -10.89
N TYR A 130 -3.82 1.99 -11.88
CA TYR A 130 -2.73 2.95 -11.99
C TYR A 130 -3.15 4.39 -11.68
N LYS A 131 -4.41 4.62 -11.29
CA LYS A 131 -4.96 5.95 -10.98
C LYS A 131 -5.22 6.09 -9.48
N ASN A 132 -4.99 7.28 -8.94
CA ASN A 132 -5.35 7.58 -7.56
C ASN A 132 -6.86 7.64 -7.41
N MET A 133 -7.42 7.04 -6.35
CA MET A 133 -8.88 7.03 -6.16
C MET A 133 -9.45 8.43 -5.88
N LEU A 134 -8.63 9.36 -5.42
CA LEU A 134 -9.00 10.76 -5.17
C LEU A 134 -9.09 11.61 -6.45
N GLU A 135 -8.61 11.10 -7.61
CA GLU A 135 -8.79 11.77 -8.92
C GLU A 135 -10.29 11.93 -9.29
N TYR A 136 -11.21 11.29 -8.55
CA TYR A 136 -12.66 11.35 -8.78
C TYR A 136 -13.44 12.14 -7.74
N THR A 137 -12.80 12.60 -6.66
CA THR A 137 -13.43 13.47 -5.67
C THR A 137 -13.45 14.90 -6.20
N VAL A 138 -14.41 15.16 -7.10
CA VAL A 138 -14.89 16.51 -7.46
C VAL A 138 -16.33 16.63 -7.03
#